data_AF-A0A023GBY4-F1
#
_entry.id   AF-A0A023GBY4-F1
#
_cell.length_a   1.000
_cell.length_b   1.000
_cell.length_c   1.000
_cell.angle_alpha   90.00
_cell.angle_beta   90.00
_cell.angle_gamma   90.00
#
_symmetry.space_group_name_H-M   'P 1'
#
loop_
_entity.id
_entity.type
_entity.pdbx_description
1 polymer ?
#
loop_
_entity_poly.entity_id
_entity_poly.type
_entity_poly.pdbx_seq_one_letter_code
_entity_poly.pdbx_strand_id
1 'polypeptide(L)'
;MPDRPRVATLLSSLANYEVAIPSVAGEEAQAAPKKANLGTLAGVYFPCIQNIFGVIFFIRLVWIVGTAGVPVAFLTVFMCCCVTFTTCISLSAIATNGIVPAGGSYFMISRSLGPEFGGAVGILFYLATTVAAAMYITGAVEIFLNYLVPEMSLYGDFREDQEESCTTTSAPMAPSCLC
;
A
#
# COMPACT_ATOMS: atom_id res chain seq x y z
N MET A 1 -41.32 8.47 18.03
CA MET A 1 -40.09 7.86 17.46
C MET A 1 -39.31 8.98 16.80
N PRO A 2 -38.25 9.53 17.41
CA PRO A 2 -37.51 10.62 16.77
C PRO A 2 -36.56 10.05 15.73
N ASP A 3 -36.76 10.44 14.48
CA ASP A 3 -35.85 10.23 13.35
C ASP A 3 -34.43 10.62 13.73
N ARG A 4 -33.54 9.62 13.89
CA ARG A 4 -32.09 9.88 14.00
C ARG A 4 -31.68 10.48 12.65
N PRO A 5 -31.25 11.75 12.59
CA PRO A 5 -30.97 12.40 11.32
C PRO A 5 -29.87 11.62 10.61
N ARG A 6 -30.03 11.37 9.31
CA ARG A 6 -29.05 10.63 8.49
C ARG A 6 -27.62 11.16 8.66
N VAL A 7 -27.49 12.44 9.01
CA VAL A 7 -26.24 13.12 9.36
C VAL A 7 -25.58 12.53 10.61
N ALA A 8 -26.32 12.17 11.65
CA ALA A 8 -25.79 11.51 12.84
C ALA A 8 -25.32 10.07 12.54
N THR A 9 -26.01 9.38 11.63
CA THR A 9 -25.61 8.05 11.15
C THR A 9 -24.36 8.13 10.27
N LEU A 10 -24.25 9.14 9.41
CA LEU A 10 -23.05 9.40 8.61
C LEU A 10 -21.87 9.84 9.48
N LEU A 11 -22.07 10.73 10.46
CA LEU A 11 -21.05 11.10 11.43
C LEU A 11 -20.63 9.91 12.28
N SER A 12 -21.55 9.04 12.68
CA SER A 12 -21.21 7.81 13.42
C SER A 12 -20.48 6.79 12.53
N SER A 13 -20.78 6.76 11.22
CA SER A 13 -20.12 5.89 10.24
C SER A 13 -18.75 6.42 9.81
N LEU A 14 -18.55 7.74 9.83
CA LEU A 14 -17.26 8.39 9.63
C LEU A 14 -16.40 8.32 10.91
N ALA A 15 -17.01 8.45 12.09
CA ALA A 15 -16.32 8.31 13.36
C ALA A 15 -15.90 6.85 13.66
N ASN A 16 -16.61 5.87 13.13
CA ASN A 16 -16.22 4.44 13.14
C ASN A 16 -15.57 4.01 11.80
N TYR A 17 -15.02 4.94 11.02
CA TYR A 17 -14.24 4.58 9.84
C TYR A 17 -12.87 4.06 10.27
N GLU A 18 -12.77 2.74 10.38
CA GLU A 18 -11.52 2.06 10.68
C GLU A 18 -10.85 1.66 9.36
N VAL A 19 -9.68 2.23 9.09
CA VAL A 19 -8.85 1.91 7.91
C VAL A 19 -8.04 0.62 8.14
N ALA A 20 -7.93 0.18 9.39
CA ALA A 20 -7.19 -1.02 9.74
C ALA A 20 -7.90 -2.25 9.18
N ILE A 21 -7.12 -3.12 8.54
CA ILE A 21 -7.56 -4.44 8.13
C ILE A 21 -7.88 -5.21 9.43
N PRO A 22 -9.03 -5.89 9.57
CA PRO A 22 -9.25 -6.78 10.71
C PRO A 22 -8.15 -7.84 10.70
N SER A 23 -7.17 -7.67 11.58
CA SER A 23 -6.04 -8.58 11.74
C SER A 23 -6.53 -9.86 12.39
N VAL A 24 -6.09 -11.00 11.86
CA VAL A 24 -6.23 -12.32 12.49
C VAL A 24 -5.28 -12.42 13.69
N ALA A 25 -5.43 -11.54 14.68
CA ALA A 25 -5.03 -11.86 16.04
C ALA A 25 -6.15 -12.73 16.62
N GLY A 26 -5.78 -13.79 17.32
CA GLY A 26 -6.68 -14.84 17.77
C GLY A 26 -7.89 -14.35 18.56
N GLU A 27 -8.81 -15.28 18.79
CA GLU A 27 -9.79 -15.22 19.87
C GLU A 27 -9.27 -14.35 21.04
N GLU A 28 -10.10 -13.40 21.50
CA GLU A 28 -9.86 -12.48 22.62
C GLU A 28 -9.17 -11.13 22.35
N ALA A 29 -9.78 -10.26 21.52
CA ALA A 29 -9.97 -8.81 21.77
C ALA A 29 -10.62 -8.15 20.53
N GLN A 30 -11.69 -7.35 20.58
CA GLN A 30 -12.65 -6.97 21.61
C GLN A 30 -13.79 -6.30 20.82
N ALA A 31 -15.03 -6.72 21.07
CA ALA A 31 -16.28 -6.10 20.62
C ALA A 31 -16.33 -5.60 19.17
N ALA A 32 -16.90 -6.42 18.28
CA ALA A 32 -17.39 -5.97 16.97
C ALA A 32 -18.10 -4.60 17.11
N PRO A 33 -17.56 -3.50 16.55
CA PRO A 33 -18.32 -2.27 16.51
C PRO A 33 -19.59 -2.59 15.70
N LYS A 34 -20.74 -2.32 16.33
CA LYS A 34 -22.09 -2.49 15.78
C LYS A 34 -22.04 -2.30 14.27
N LYS A 35 -22.38 -3.36 13.50
CA LYS A 35 -22.56 -3.37 12.03
C LYS A 35 -22.86 -1.97 11.50
N ALA A 36 -21.83 -1.16 11.32
CA ALA A 36 -21.95 0.07 10.60
C ALA A 36 -21.92 -0.45 9.18
N ASN A 37 -23.04 -0.31 8.47
CA ASN A 37 -23.07 -0.53 7.03
C ASN A 37 -22.19 0.56 6.40
N LEU A 38 -20.86 0.41 6.58
CA LEU A 38 -19.83 1.11 5.85
C LEU A 38 -20.09 0.70 4.40
N GLY A 39 -20.80 1.56 3.66
CA GLY A 39 -21.13 1.28 2.27
C GLY A 39 -19.88 0.98 1.44
N THR A 40 -20.04 0.47 0.22
CA THR A 40 -18.90 0.08 -0.64
C THR A 40 -17.84 1.17 -0.82
N LEU A 41 -18.25 2.45 -0.79
CA LEU A 41 -17.35 3.58 -0.85
C LEU A 41 -16.50 3.73 0.43
N ALA A 42 -17.14 3.73 1.59
CA ALA A 42 -16.47 3.86 2.89
C ALA A 42 -15.68 2.60 3.24
N GLY A 43 -16.25 1.41 3.11
CA GLY A 43 -15.63 0.18 3.61
C GLY A 43 -14.58 -0.44 2.69
N VAL A 44 -14.58 -0.14 1.38
CA VAL A 44 -13.70 -0.82 0.41
C VAL A 44 -12.94 0.17 -0.47
N TYR A 45 -13.62 1.14 -1.08
CA TYR A 45 -12.99 2.05 -2.03
C TYR A 45 -11.94 2.96 -1.38
N PHE A 46 -12.28 3.68 -0.30
CA PHE A 46 -11.32 4.55 0.38
C PHE A 46 -10.13 3.78 1.00
N PRO A 47 -10.31 2.61 1.65
CA PRO A 47 -9.19 1.80 2.12
C PRO A 47 -8.31 1.25 0.98
N CYS A 48 -8.89 0.82 -0.15
CA CYS A 48 -8.11 0.37 -1.30
C CYS A 48 -7.27 1.50 -1.90
N ILE A 49 -7.87 2.67 -2.08
CA ILE A 49 -7.18 3.85 -2.62
C ILE A 49 -6.03 4.29 -1.71
N GLN A 50 -6.25 4.30 -0.39
CA GLN A 50 -5.22 4.67 0.58
C GLN A 50 -4.03 3.70 0.58
N ASN A 51 -4.29 2.40 0.40
CA ASN A 51 -3.22 1.39 0.35
C ASN A 51 -2.46 1.38 -0.98
N ILE A 52 -3.08 1.81 -2.08
CA ILE A 52 -2.42 1.91 -3.40
C ILE A 52 -1.63 3.22 -3.54
N PHE A 53 -2.21 4.36 -3.13
CA PHE A 53 -1.52 5.65 -3.13
C PHE A 53 -0.58 5.78 -1.92
N GLY A 54 0.51 5.02 -1.95
CA GLY A 54 1.59 5.12 -0.99
C GLY A 54 2.58 6.24 -1.32
N VAL A 55 3.37 6.65 -0.32
CA VAL A 55 4.45 7.65 -0.48
C VAL A 55 5.48 7.26 -1.55
N ILE A 56 5.61 5.96 -1.80
CA ILE A 56 6.54 5.36 -2.76
C ILE A 56 6.16 5.68 -4.21
N PHE A 57 4.86 5.81 -4.53
CA PHE A 57 4.43 6.16 -5.89
C PHE A 57 4.88 7.57 -6.27
N PHE A 58 4.96 8.49 -5.29
CA PHE A 58 5.38 9.87 -5.53
C PHE A 58 6.90 10.02 -5.66
N ILE A 59 7.69 9.28 -4.89
CA ILE A 59 9.16 9.41 -4.92
C ILE A 59 9.77 8.59 -6.06
N ARG A 60 9.29 7.37 -6.27
CA ARG A 60 9.97 6.40 -7.15
C ARG A 60 9.55 6.53 -8.60
N LEU A 61 8.30 6.89 -8.86
CA LEU A 61 7.78 7.00 -10.22
C LEU A 61 8.37 8.22 -10.93
N VAL A 62 8.62 9.30 -10.19
CA VAL A 62 9.33 10.50 -10.71
C VAL A 62 10.75 10.12 -11.14
N TRP A 63 11.48 9.36 -10.32
CA TRP A 63 12.84 8.92 -10.64
C TRP A 63 12.87 7.93 -11.82
N ILE A 64 11.92 6.98 -11.90
CA ILE A 64 11.80 6.04 -13.02
C ILE A 64 11.49 6.78 -14.32
N VAL A 65 10.57 7.75 -14.31
CA VAL A 65 10.25 8.55 -15.50
C VAL A 65 11.46 9.39 -15.93
N GLY A 66 12.21 9.94 -14.97
CA GLY A 66 13.42 10.72 -15.23
C GLY A 66 14.56 9.92 -15.85
N THR A 67 14.77 8.68 -15.41
CA THR A 67 15.87 7.82 -15.87
C THR A 67 15.54 6.96 -17.09
N ALA A 68 14.34 6.40 -17.18
CA ALA A 68 13.92 5.52 -18.27
C ALA A 68 13.25 6.27 -19.44
N GLY A 69 12.83 7.52 -19.23
CA GLY A 69 12.11 8.33 -20.20
C GLY A 69 10.61 8.00 -20.31
N VAL A 70 9.87 8.93 -20.90
CA VAL A 70 8.39 8.91 -20.99
C VAL A 70 7.80 7.64 -21.66
N PRO A 71 8.28 7.17 -22.83
CA PRO A 71 7.63 6.03 -23.51
C PRO A 71 7.83 4.71 -22.75
N VAL A 72 9.00 4.51 -22.14
CA VAL A 72 9.30 3.31 -21.34
C VAL A 72 8.51 3.34 -20.04
N ALA A 73 8.48 4.48 -19.35
CA ALA A 73 7.71 4.63 -18.13
C ALA A 73 6.20 4.42 -18.36
N PHE A 74 5.67 4.89 -19.50
CA PHE A 74 4.27 4.65 -19.87
C PHE A 74 3.97 3.16 -20.05
N LEU A 75 4.84 2.40 -20.72
CA LEU A 75 4.72 0.95 -20.86
C LEU A 75 4.82 0.22 -19.51
N THR A 76 5.73 0.64 -18.63
CA THR A 76 5.87 0.05 -17.29
C THR A 76 4.61 0.23 -16.45
N VAL A 77 4.05 1.45 -16.42
CA VAL A 77 2.80 1.73 -15.69
C VAL A 77 1.65 0.93 -16.30
N PHE A 78 1.55 0.86 -17.63
CA PHE A 78 0.52 0.08 -18.30
C PHE A 78 0.58 -1.41 -17.93
N MET A 79 1.78 -2.01 -17.96
CA MET A 79 1.97 -3.41 -17.57
C MET A 79 1.60 -3.65 -16.10
N CYS A 80 2.00 -2.75 -15.20
CA CYS A 80 1.63 -2.80 -13.79
C CYS A 80 0.10 -2.77 -13.60
N CYS A 81 -0.58 -1.84 -14.27
CA CYS A 81 -2.04 -1.78 -14.24
C CYS A 81 -2.68 -3.09 -14.75
N CYS A 82 -2.21 -3.66 -15.86
CA CYS A 82 -2.72 -4.93 -16.38
C CYS A 82 -2.61 -6.08 -15.37
N VAL A 83 -1.49 -6.18 -14.66
CA VAL A 83 -1.28 -7.21 -13.61
C VAL A 83 -2.23 -6.98 -12.43
N THR A 84 -2.37 -5.74 -11.96
CA THR A 84 -3.30 -5.41 -10.87
C THR A 84 -4.75 -5.69 -11.25
N PHE A 85 -5.18 -5.29 -12.46
CA PHE A 85 -6.53 -5.57 -12.96
C PHE A 85 -6.81 -7.08 -13.04
N THR A 86 -5.87 -7.87 -13.57
CA THR A 86 -6.01 -9.33 -13.64
C THR A 86 -6.13 -9.95 -12.25
N THR A 87 -5.34 -9.46 -11.29
CA THR A 87 -5.40 -9.91 -9.89
C THR A 87 -6.74 -9.55 -9.24
N CYS A 88 -7.24 -8.34 -9.46
CA CYS A 88 -8.54 -7.89 -8.95
C CYS A 88 -9.70 -8.72 -9.51
N ILE A 89 -9.66 -9.10 -10.79
CA ILE A 89 -10.69 -9.96 -11.40
C ILE A 89 -10.67 -11.34 -10.73
N SER A 90 -9.49 -11.94 -10.54
CA SER A 90 -9.33 -13.22 -9.84
C SER A 90 -9.82 -13.14 -8.39
N LEU A 91 -9.48 -12.07 -7.67
CA LEU A 91 -9.90 -11.89 -6.28
C LEU A 91 -11.42 -11.66 -6.17
N SER A 92 -12.01 -10.97 -7.15
CA SER A 92 -13.47 -10.79 -7.23
C SER A 92 -14.18 -12.12 -7.46
N ALA A 93 -13.65 -12.98 -8.33
CA ALA A 93 -14.17 -14.33 -8.52
C ALA A 93 -14.12 -15.13 -7.21
N ILE A 94 -13.00 -15.11 -6.48
CA ILE A 94 -12.86 -15.80 -5.18
C ILE A 94 -13.88 -15.28 -4.16
N ALA A 95 -14.07 -13.96 -4.09
CA ALA A 95 -15.02 -13.30 -3.19
C ALA A 95 -16.49 -13.64 -3.50
N THR A 96 -16.81 -13.99 -4.75
CA THR A 96 -18.16 -14.40 -5.17
C THR A 96 -18.45 -15.91 -5.02
N ASN A 97 -17.44 -16.75 -4.77
CA ASN A 97 -17.57 -18.21 -4.79
C ASN A 97 -17.84 -18.88 -3.42
N GLY A 98 -18.39 -18.15 -2.44
CA GLY A 98 -18.72 -18.72 -1.13
C GLY A 98 -19.74 -17.91 -0.33
N ILE A 99 -20.33 -18.55 0.69
CA ILE A 99 -21.01 -17.80 1.76
C ILE A 99 -19.93 -17.02 2.52
N VAL A 100 -20.13 -15.71 2.72
CA VAL A 100 -19.18 -14.83 3.42
C VAL A 100 -19.55 -14.76 4.91
N PRO A 101 -19.03 -15.67 5.77
CA PRO A 101 -19.03 -15.43 7.21
C PRO A 101 -18.15 -14.21 7.51
N ALA A 102 -18.46 -13.49 8.60
CA ALA A 102 -17.68 -12.33 9.02
C ALA A 102 -16.22 -12.75 9.33
N GLY A 103 -15.30 -12.44 8.43
CA GLY A 103 -13.87 -12.67 8.54
C GLY A 103 -13.13 -11.89 7.44
N GLY A 104 -11.89 -11.48 7.70
CA GLY A 104 -11.10 -10.68 6.75
C GLY A 104 -10.76 -11.40 5.44
N SER A 105 -9.93 -10.78 4.61
CA SER A 105 -9.54 -11.29 3.28
C SER A 105 -8.94 -12.71 3.31
N TYR A 106 -8.10 -13.03 4.30
CA TYR A 106 -7.50 -14.36 4.44
C TYR A 106 -8.53 -15.46 4.74
N PHE A 107 -9.55 -15.14 5.54
CA PHE A 107 -10.60 -16.09 5.89
C PHE A 107 -11.50 -16.42 4.68
N MET A 108 -11.76 -15.43 3.82
CA MET A 108 -12.46 -15.65 2.55
C MET A 108 -11.64 -16.52 1.59
N ILE A 109 -10.33 -16.27 1.47
CA ILE A 109 -9.45 -16.99 0.52
C ILE A 109 -9.26 -18.46 0.94
N SER A 110 -8.95 -18.71 2.21
CA SER A 110 -8.68 -20.06 2.74
C SER A 110 -9.90 -20.99 2.65
N ARG A 111 -11.12 -20.45 2.71
CA ARG A 111 -12.35 -21.21 2.54
C ARG A 111 -12.66 -21.53 1.07
N SER A 112 -12.40 -20.60 0.15
CA SER A 112 -12.69 -20.79 -1.28
C SER A 112 -11.63 -21.62 -2.03
N LEU A 113 -10.36 -21.62 -1.57
CA LEU A 113 -9.25 -22.34 -2.22
C LEU A 113 -8.74 -23.57 -1.43
N GLY A 114 -9.21 -23.79 -0.21
CA GLY A 114 -8.75 -24.86 0.69
C GLY A 114 -7.53 -24.46 1.55
N PRO A 115 -7.23 -25.25 2.60
CA PRO A 115 -6.21 -24.90 3.60
C PRO A 115 -4.78 -24.86 3.04
N GLU A 116 -4.50 -25.68 2.02
CA GLU A 116 -3.16 -25.84 1.42
C GLU A 116 -2.77 -24.58 0.62
N PHE A 117 -3.65 -24.12 -0.26
CA PHE A 117 -3.46 -22.90 -1.04
C PHE A 117 -3.70 -21.64 -0.18
N GLY A 118 -4.64 -21.69 0.76
CA GLY A 118 -4.90 -20.60 1.70
C GLY A 118 -3.66 -20.25 2.54
N GLY A 119 -3.02 -21.25 3.16
CA GLY A 119 -1.82 -21.04 3.98
C GLY A 119 -0.63 -20.48 3.19
N ALA A 120 -0.37 -21.01 1.99
CA ALA A 120 0.72 -20.52 1.14
C ALA A 120 0.52 -19.05 0.74
N VAL A 121 -0.69 -18.68 0.28
CA VAL A 121 -1.02 -17.29 -0.09
C VAL A 121 -1.00 -16.37 1.12
N GLY A 122 -1.45 -16.84 2.29
CA GLY A 122 -1.42 -16.06 3.53
C GLY A 122 -0.02 -15.70 4.01
N ILE A 123 0.91 -16.66 3.98
CA ILE A 123 2.31 -16.42 4.37
C ILE A 123 2.97 -15.44 3.41
N LEU A 124 2.73 -15.59 2.10
CA LEU A 124 3.22 -14.65 1.10
C LEU A 124 2.66 -13.23 1.31
N PHE A 125 1.37 -13.11 1.61
CA PHE A 125 0.74 -11.82 1.88
C PHE A 125 1.29 -11.17 3.17
N TYR A 126 1.50 -11.96 4.24
CA TYR A 126 2.10 -11.47 5.48
C TYR A 126 3.51 -10.90 5.25
N LEU A 127 4.37 -11.64 4.54
CA LEU A 127 5.71 -11.17 4.21
C LEU A 127 5.68 -9.93 3.32
N ALA A 128 4.80 -9.89 2.32
CA ALA A 128 4.63 -8.73 1.45
C ALA A 128 4.23 -7.47 2.24
N THR A 129 3.27 -7.58 3.16
CA THR A 129 2.85 -6.43 4.00
C THR A 129 3.95 -5.98 4.95
N THR A 130 4.76 -6.90 5.49
CA THR A 130 5.89 -6.59 6.37
C THR A 130 6.99 -5.84 5.61
N VAL A 131 7.35 -6.31 4.42
CA VAL A 131 8.34 -5.64 3.56
C VAL A 131 7.82 -4.29 3.07
N ALA A 132 6.53 -4.19 2.72
CA ALA A 132 5.90 -2.93 2.35
C ALA A 132 5.94 -1.91 3.50
N ALA A 133 5.66 -2.33 4.73
CA ALA A 133 5.76 -1.48 5.91
C ALA A 133 7.18 -0.96 6.13
N ALA A 134 8.20 -1.83 6.02
CA ALA A 134 9.60 -1.42 6.09
C ALA A 134 9.96 -0.40 5.00
N MET A 135 9.52 -0.63 3.76
CA MET A 135 9.75 0.28 2.64
C MET A 135 9.09 1.64 2.84
N TYR A 136 7.87 1.69 3.40
CA TYR A 136 7.20 2.94 3.75
C TYR A 136 7.94 3.73 4.85
N ILE A 137 8.47 3.04 5.87
CA ILE A 137 9.27 3.68 6.92
C ILE A 137 10.57 4.24 6.34
N THR A 138 11.28 3.49 5.50
CA THR A 138 12.51 3.97 4.84
C THR A 138 12.24 5.20 3.98
N GLY A 139 11.16 5.20 3.19
CA GLY A 139 10.77 6.38 2.40
C GLY A 139 10.44 7.59 3.29
N ALA A 140 9.77 7.39 4.43
CA ALA A 140 9.50 8.48 5.38
C ALA A 140 10.78 9.06 5.99
N VAL A 141 11.75 8.21 6.34
CA VAL A 141 13.06 8.64 6.87
C VAL A 141 13.85 9.41 5.80
N GLU A 142 13.85 8.93 4.56
CA GLU A 142 14.52 9.61 3.43
C GLU A 142 13.97 11.01 3.21
N ILE A 143 12.64 11.18 3.23
CA ILE A 143 12.02 12.50 3.10
C ILE A 143 12.34 13.38 4.30
N PHE A 144 12.26 12.82 5.52
CA PHE A 144 12.47 13.56 6.75
C PHE A 144 13.90 14.11 6.88
N LEU A 145 14.91 13.29 6.54
CA LEU A 145 16.31 13.70 6.58
C LEU A 145 16.67 14.63 5.42
N ASN A 146 16.22 14.36 4.20
CA ASN A 146 16.61 15.18 3.04
C ASN A 146 15.87 16.52 2.96
N TYR A 147 14.61 16.60 3.41
CA TYR A 147 13.76 17.78 3.18
C TYR A 147 13.36 18.56 4.43
N LEU A 148 13.33 17.94 5.64
CA LEU A 148 12.89 18.64 6.85
C LEU A 148 14.05 19.06 7.76
N VAL A 149 14.94 18.15 8.13
CA VAL A 149 16.05 18.45 9.06
C VAL A 149 17.35 17.72 8.66
N PRO A 150 18.14 18.29 7.73
CA PRO A 150 19.42 17.69 7.33
C PRO A 150 20.47 17.70 8.46
N GLU A 151 20.36 18.65 9.40
CA GLU A 151 21.28 18.84 10.55
C GLU A 151 21.19 17.73 11.62
N MET A 152 20.17 16.86 11.59
CA MET A 152 20.02 15.74 12.54
C MET A 152 20.67 14.43 12.04
N SER A 153 21.36 14.44 10.90
CA SER A 153 22.09 13.25 10.45
C SER A 153 23.27 12.96 11.40
N LEU A 154 23.16 11.88 12.16
CA LEU A 154 24.13 11.49 13.20
C LEU A 154 25.44 10.95 12.60
N TYR A 155 25.36 10.39 11.38
CA TYR A 155 26.51 10.16 10.50
C TYR A 155 26.51 11.31 9.48
N GLY A 156 27.66 11.88 9.16
CA GLY A 156 27.80 13.04 8.25
C GLY A 156 27.07 12.88 6.91
N ASP A 157 26.92 14.00 6.20
CA ASP A 157 26.06 14.16 5.02
C ASP A 157 26.34 13.10 3.93
N PHE A 158 25.45 12.11 3.77
CA PHE A 158 25.53 11.08 2.72
C PHE A 158 25.50 11.65 1.29
N ARG A 159 25.26 12.95 1.15
CA ARG A 159 25.33 13.67 -0.13
C ARG A 159 26.75 13.76 -0.67
N GLU A 160 27.78 13.75 0.18
CA GLU A 160 29.18 13.83 -0.26
C GLU A 160 29.68 12.50 -0.87
N ASP A 161 29.26 11.34 -0.33
CA ASP A 161 29.68 10.02 -0.84
C ASP A 161 29.11 9.69 -2.24
N GLN A 162 27.92 10.21 -2.57
CA GLN A 162 27.31 10.00 -3.89
C GLN A 162 28.01 10.82 -4.98
N GLU A 163 28.51 12.01 -4.64
CA GLU A 163 29.30 12.85 -5.57
C GLU A 163 30.66 12.19 -5.89
N GLU A 164 31.28 11.49 -4.93
CA GLU A 164 32.52 10.72 -5.14
C GLU A 164 32.31 9.45 -5.99
N SER A 165 31.17 8.76 -5.85
CA SER A 165 30.83 7.60 -6.69
C SER A 165 30.51 8.00 -8.15
N CYS A 166 29.87 9.16 -8.34
CA CYS A 166 29.56 9.69 -9.67
C CYS A 166 30.81 10.21 -10.41
N THR A 167 31.82 10.70 -9.69
CA THR A 167 33.06 11.23 -10.31
C THR A 167 34.07 10.14 -10.68
N THR A 168 34.16 9.04 -9.94
CA THR A 168 35.12 7.95 -10.26
C THR A 168 34.67 7.00 -11.38
N THR A 169 33.38 6.95 -11.72
CA THR A 169 32.86 6.21 -12.90
C THR A 169 32.67 7.13 -14.10
N SER A 170 33.55 8.12 -14.30
CA SER A 170 33.48 9.04 -15.44
C SER A 170 34.74 9.02 -16.31
N ALA A 171 34.92 7.95 -17.10
CA ALA A 171 35.30 8.01 -18.51
C ALA A 171 35.31 6.60 -19.17
N PRO A 172 34.74 6.37 -20.38
CA PRO A 172 33.93 7.25 -21.23
C PRO A 172 32.54 6.66 -21.55
N MET A 173 31.47 7.25 -21.02
CA MET A 173 30.18 7.43 -21.72
C MET A 173 29.36 8.49 -20.97
N ALA A 174 29.40 9.72 -21.47
CA ALA A 174 28.54 10.83 -21.05
C ALA A 174 27.08 10.61 -21.52
N PRO A 175 26.08 11.48 -21.23
CA PRO A 175 25.87 12.44 -20.14
C PRO A 175 24.48 12.24 -19.47
N SER A 176 24.37 12.13 -18.14
CA SER A 176 23.05 12.18 -17.46
C SER A 176 23.10 12.80 -16.05
N CYS A 177 24.07 13.67 -15.79
CA CYS A 177 23.89 14.71 -14.77
C CYS A 177 23.05 15.82 -15.41
N LEU A 178 21.75 15.85 -15.13
CA LEU A 178 20.98 17.07 -15.29
C LEU A 178 19.85 17.12 -14.26
N CYS A 179 20.01 18.10 -13.35
CA CYS A 179 19.02 18.77 -12.49
C CYS A 179 18.25 17.96 -11.45
#